data_AF-A0AAX1M789-F1
#
_entry.id   AF-A0AAX1M789-F1
#
_cell.length_a   1.000
_cell.length_b   1.000
_cell.length_c   1.000
_cell.angle_alpha   90.00
_cell.angle_beta   90.00
_cell.angle_gamma   90.00
#
_symmetry.space_group_name_H-M   'P 1'
#
loop_
_entity.id
_entity.type
_entity.pdbx_description
1 polymer ?
#
loop_
_entity_poly.entity_id
_entity_poly.type
_entity_poly.pdbx_seq_one_letter_code
_entity_poly.pdbx_strand_id
1 'polypeptide(L)'
;MQKLRHYVCFTVMSLFLALSAQAKLTIAIDAGHGGKDPGAIGKNLGVKEKEVTLAIARELKALLDADPNFKAVMTRNGDYFIQLPNRTEIARKNKAHYLVSIHADSSPSSDNLKGASVWVLSNRRANDELGKWLEDHEKQSELLGGAGSVLANNNERYLNQTVLDLQFSHAQRSGYELGKTVLDKLRNVTQLAKSSPQHASLSVLRSPDIPSILVETGFLSNATEEQRLATKAYRRQIAKAIYQGLIAYKNRLPKQQNQIAVNDEKSTKKSKTEKKVENRSKEAKKAKAAVTSPKEKTKEKAKITTETKQKQSSKASEKTVDLNAKYHVVQKDETLYSIARMYKTTPEKLSQLNGLKQNKIFVGKKLQVK
;
A
#
# COMPACT_ATOMS: atom_id res chain seq x y z
N MET A 1 31.11 -37.30 45.71
CA MET A 1 31.21 -36.69 44.35
C MET A 1 29.92 -36.72 43.50
N GLN A 2 28.87 -37.48 43.80
CA GLN A 2 27.68 -37.59 42.91
C GLN A 2 26.78 -36.33 42.81
N LYS A 3 26.61 -35.55 43.89
CA LYS A 3 25.68 -34.38 43.89
C LYS A 3 26.10 -33.27 42.92
N LEU A 4 27.40 -33.07 42.68
CA LEU A 4 27.90 -32.01 41.80
C LEU A 4 27.63 -32.29 40.31
N ARG A 5 27.61 -33.56 39.89
CA ARG A 5 27.36 -33.95 38.49
C ARG A 5 25.92 -33.68 38.03
N HIS A 6 24.95 -33.66 38.96
CA HIS A 6 23.55 -33.36 38.65
C HIS A 6 23.32 -31.86 38.38
N TYR A 7 23.90 -30.97 39.19
CA TYR A 7 23.77 -29.53 39.00
C TYR A 7 24.38 -29.05 37.67
N VAL A 8 25.58 -29.55 37.32
CA VAL A 8 26.23 -29.21 36.04
C VAL A 8 25.41 -29.68 34.83
N CYS A 9 24.73 -30.83 34.92
CA CYS A 9 23.89 -31.33 33.84
C CYS A 9 22.61 -30.48 33.67
N PHE A 10 22.05 -29.95 34.75
CA PHE A 10 20.84 -29.11 34.69
C PHE A 10 21.14 -27.68 34.20
N THR A 11 22.20 -27.04 34.69
CA THR A 11 22.54 -25.65 34.30
C THR A 11 23.01 -25.55 32.85
N VAL A 12 23.71 -26.55 32.32
CA VAL A 12 24.12 -26.57 30.90
C VAL A 12 22.91 -26.80 29.97
N MET A 13 21.93 -27.61 30.38
CA MET A 13 20.74 -27.86 29.54
C MET A 13 19.79 -26.66 29.47
N SER A 14 19.67 -25.85 30.54
CA SER A 14 18.88 -24.60 30.50
C SER A 14 19.53 -23.50 29.65
N LEU A 15 20.84 -23.52 29.42
CA LEU A 15 21.54 -22.46 28.68
C LEU A 15 21.46 -22.64 27.15
N PHE A 16 21.19 -23.86 26.66
CA PHE A 16 21.14 -24.16 25.22
C PHE A 16 19.80 -23.88 24.52
N LEU A 17 18.75 -23.50 25.27
CA LEU A 17 17.43 -23.22 24.70
C LEU A 17 17.03 -21.74 24.69
N ALA A 18 17.98 -20.83 24.92
CA ALA A 18 17.86 -19.41 24.58
C ALA A 18 17.97 -19.19 23.05
N LEU A 19 17.21 -19.96 22.27
CA LEU A 19 17.11 -19.81 20.81
C LEU A 19 16.56 -18.42 20.53
N SER A 20 17.36 -17.55 19.92
CA SER A 20 17.01 -16.14 19.75
C SER A 20 15.75 -16.00 18.90
N ALA A 21 14.62 -15.72 19.56
CA ALA A 21 13.32 -15.58 18.94
C ALA A 21 13.28 -14.31 18.09
N GLN A 22 13.78 -14.40 16.86
CA GLN A 22 13.86 -13.31 15.90
C GLN A 22 12.47 -12.66 15.77
N ALA A 23 12.39 -11.36 16.03
CA ALA A 23 11.12 -10.63 16.06
C ALA A 23 10.32 -10.88 14.78
N LYS A 24 9.11 -11.44 14.94
CA LYS A 24 8.22 -11.81 13.83
C LYS A 24 7.82 -10.57 13.02
N LEU A 25 8.04 -10.63 11.71
CA LEU A 25 7.65 -9.56 10.81
C LEU A 25 6.13 -9.63 10.57
N THR A 26 5.37 -8.83 11.31
CA THR A 26 3.94 -8.65 11.08
C THR A 26 3.68 -8.06 9.69
N ILE A 27 2.94 -8.79 8.86
CA ILE A 27 2.46 -8.37 7.54
C ILE A 27 0.95 -8.19 7.60
N ALA A 28 0.47 -7.00 7.23
CA ALA A 28 -0.94 -6.80 6.93
C ALA A 28 -1.22 -7.21 5.48
N ILE A 29 -2.27 -8.01 5.28
CA ILE A 29 -2.74 -8.49 3.98
C ILE A 29 -4.12 -7.87 3.75
N ASP A 30 -4.22 -6.99 2.75
CA ASP A 30 -5.48 -6.38 2.39
C ASP A 30 -6.11 -7.10 1.18
N ALA A 31 -7.23 -7.77 1.39
CA ALA A 31 -8.00 -8.36 0.30
C ALA A 31 -8.89 -7.27 -0.33
N GLY A 32 -8.56 -6.83 -1.55
CA GLY A 32 -9.27 -5.77 -2.26
C GLY A 32 -10.79 -5.99 -2.32
N HIS A 33 -11.56 -4.89 -2.34
CA HIS A 33 -13.03 -4.90 -2.44
C HIS A 33 -13.73 -5.70 -1.31
N GLY A 34 -14.93 -6.25 -1.52
CA GLY A 34 -15.71 -7.01 -0.53
C GLY A 34 -17.13 -6.48 -0.31
N GLY A 35 -18.06 -7.34 0.10
CA GLY A 35 -19.47 -6.98 0.33
C GLY A 35 -20.18 -6.62 -0.98
N LYS A 36 -20.88 -5.48 -1.02
CA LYS A 36 -21.51 -4.93 -2.23
C LYS A 36 -20.53 -4.34 -3.24
N ASP A 37 -19.24 -4.25 -2.92
CA ASP A 37 -18.20 -3.94 -3.89
C ASP A 37 -17.59 -5.25 -4.42
N PRO A 38 -17.95 -5.69 -5.65
CA PRO A 38 -17.40 -6.92 -6.21
C PRO A 38 -15.95 -6.78 -6.70
N GLY A 39 -15.42 -5.55 -6.79
CA GLY A 39 -14.25 -5.27 -7.63
C GLY A 39 -14.55 -5.57 -9.10
N ALA A 40 -13.54 -5.82 -9.93
CA ALA A 40 -13.74 -6.27 -11.30
C ALA A 40 -14.63 -7.52 -11.38
N ILE A 41 -15.38 -7.65 -12.48
CA ILE A 41 -16.16 -8.84 -12.80
C ILE A 41 -15.70 -9.31 -14.17
N GLY A 42 -15.21 -10.54 -14.25
CA GLY A 42 -14.78 -11.14 -15.50
C GLY A 42 -15.94 -11.39 -16.46
N LYS A 43 -15.67 -11.24 -17.76
CA LYS A 43 -16.69 -11.18 -18.81
C LYS A 43 -17.27 -12.54 -19.20
N ASN A 44 -16.53 -13.63 -18.98
CA ASN A 44 -16.84 -14.94 -19.58
C ASN A 44 -17.36 -15.94 -18.54
N LEU A 45 -16.84 -15.88 -17.32
CA LEU A 45 -17.16 -16.76 -16.19
C LEU A 45 -17.82 -16.01 -15.03
N GLY A 46 -17.93 -14.68 -15.09
CA GLY A 46 -18.52 -13.85 -14.03
C GLY A 46 -17.67 -13.79 -12.74
N VAL A 47 -16.38 -14.12 -12.84
CA VAL A 47 -15.46 -14.19 -11.69
C VAL A 47 -15.31 -12.81 -11.07
N LYS A 48 -15.59 -12.69 -9.77
CA LYS A 48 -15.53 -11.41 -9.04
C LYS A 48 -14.18 -11.25 -8.35
N GLU A 49 -13.54 -10.11 -8.53
CA GLU A 49 -12.28 -9.77 -7.90
C GLU A 49 -12.31 -9.97 -6.39
N LYS A 50 -13.38 -9.54 -5.70
CA LYS A 50 -13.52 -9.71 -4.24
C LYS A 50 -13.42 -11.16 -3.74
N GLU A 51 -13.72 -12.13 -4.59
CA GLU A 51 -13.63 -13.57 -4.30
C GLU A 51 -12.20 -14.09 -4.58
N VAL A 52 -11.62 -13.66 -5.70
CA VAL A 52 -10.21 -13.94 -6.09
C VAL A 52 -9.23 -13.40 -5.05
N THR A 53 -9.34 -12.11 -4.70
CA THR A 53 -8.44 -11.42 -3.77
C THR A 53 -8.52 -12.03 -2.37
N LEU A 54 -9.72 -12.37 -1.88
CA LEU A 54 -9.91 -13.04 -0.60
C LEU A 54 -9.28 -14.43 -0.59
N ALA A 55 -9.41 -15.19 -1.68
CA ALA A 55 -8.82 -16.52 -1.78
C ALA A 55 -7.28 -16.46 -1.82
N ILE A 56 -6.67 -15.55 -2.59
CA ILE A 56 -5.21 -15.35 -2.61
C ILE A 56 -4.73 -14.87 -1.24
N ALA A 57 -5.42 -13.91 -0.61
CA ALA A 57 -5.07 -13.39 0.71
C ALA A 57 -5.12 -14.48 1.82
N ARG A 58 -6.08 -15.40 1.76
CA ARG A 58 -6.18 -16.54 2.69
C ARG A 58 -5.03 -17.54 2.51
N GLU A 59 -4.70 -17.90 1.26
CA GLU A 59 -3.56 -18.81 0.99
C GLU A 59 -2.22 -18.13 1.34
N LEU A 60 -2.08 -16.80 1.14
CA LEU A 60 -0.91 -16.03 1.60
C LEU A 60 -0.81 -15.96 3.14
N LYS A 61 -1.93 -15.77 3.84
CA LYS A 61 -1.97 -15.81 5.31
C LYS A 61 -1.49 -17.17 5.82
N ALA A 62 -1.98 -18.27 5.25
CA ALA A 62 -1.58 -19.62 5.65
C ALA A 62 -0.06 -19.86 5.48
N LEU A 63 0.54 -19.36 4.40
CA LEU A 63 1.99 -19.44 4.18
C LEU A 63 2.80 -18.61 5.21
N LEU A 64 2.32 -17.42 5.55
CA LEU A 64 3.01 -16.51 6.48
C LEU A 64 2.82 -16.89 7.95
N ASP A 65 1.68 -17.47 8.35
CA ASP A 65 1.47 -17.95 9.72
C ASP A 65 2.28 -19.23 10.01
N ALA A 66 2.48 -20.08 8.99
CA ALA A 66 3.30 -21.29 9.08
C ALA A 66 4.82 -20.99 9.17
N ASP A 67 5.24 -19.78 8.81
CA ASP A 67 6.64 -19.37 8.86
C ASP A 67 6.99 -18.75 10.23
N PRO A 68 7.97 -19.27 10.99
CA PRO A 68 8.37 -18.70 12.27
C PRO A 68 8.82 -17.23 12.16
N ASN A 69 9.26 -16.77 10.97
CA ASN A 69 9.71 -15.40 10.73
C ASN A 69 8.60 -14.34 10.62
N PHE A 70 7.33 -14.72 10.43
CA PHE A 70 6.25 -13.77 10.11
C PHE A 70 5.03 -13.89 11.03
N LYS A 71 4.10 -12.95 10.90
CA LYS A 71 2.75 -12.96 11.48
C LYS A 71 1.81 -12.32 10.47
N ALA A 72 0.79 -13.02 9.97
CA ALA A 72 -0.14 -12.43 9.01
C ALA A 72 -1.42 -11.91 9.67
N VAL A 73 -1.84 -10.71 9.29
CA VAL A 73 -3.09 -10.08 9.71
C VAL A 73 -3.88 -9.70 8.46
N MET A 74 -5.13 -10.14 8.33
CA MET A 74 -5.98 -9.74 7.19
C MET A 74 -6.83 -8.54 7.55
N THR A 75 -7.07 -7.63 6.60
CA THR A 75 -8.06 -6.54 6.79
C THR A 75 -9.48 -7.12 6.88
N ARG A 76 -9.85 -7.99 5.94
CA ARG A 76 -11.07 -8.82 6.00
C ARG A 76 -10.75 -10.31 5.92
N ASN A 77 -11.38 -11.13 6.75
CA ASN A 77 -11.31 -12.59 6.61
C ASN A 77 -12.46 -13.19 5.78
N GLY A 78 -13.50 -12.40 5.48
CA GLY A 78 -14.74 -12.80 4.82
C GLY A 78 -15.22 -11.81 3.75
N ASP A 79 -16.46 -12.00 3.29
CA ASP A 79 -17.09 -11.17 2.26
C ASP A 79 -17.88 -10.00 2.85
N TYR A 80 -17.15 -9.01 3.36
CA TYR A 80 -17.70 -7.74 3.84
C TYR A 80 -16.84 -6.58 3.34
N PHE A 81 -17.46 -5.41 3.18
CA PHE A 81 -16.76 -4.22 2.71
C PHE A 81 -15.93 -3.58 3.83
N ILE A 82 -14.79 -3.00 3.47
CA ILE A 82 -13.98 -2.14 4.35
C ILE A 82 -13.66 -0.83 3.61
N GLN A 83 -14.04 0.29 4.22
CA GLN A 83 -13.70 1.63 3.75
C GLN A 83 -12.17 1.79 3.64
N LEU A 84 -11.70 2.46 2.58
CA LEU A 84 -10.28 2.47 2.23
C LEU A 84 -9.34 2.97 3.36
N PRO A 85 -9.66 4.01 4.15
CA PRO A 85 -8.83 4.39 5.31
C PRO A 85 -8.74 3.30 6.39
N ASN A 86 -9.84 2.55 6.60
CA ASN A 86 -9.92 1.54 7.65
C ASN A 86 -9.02 0.32 7.36
N ARG A 87 -8.67 0.07 6.09
CA ARG A 87 -7.74 -1.01 5.68
C ARG A 87 -6.35 -0.78 6.25
N THR A 88 -5.84 0.44 6.04
CA THR A 88 -4.58 0.93 6.61
C THR A 88 -4.65 1.00 8.14
N GLU A 89 -5.78 1.40 8.70
CA GLU A 89 -5.98 1.49 10.14
C GLU A 89 -5.94 0.13 10.87
N ILE A 90 -6.47 -0.93 10.25
CA ILE A 90 -6.34 -2.30 10.78
C ILE A 90 -4.88 -2.75 10.80
N ALA A 91 -4.07 -2.33 9.82
CA ALA A 91 -2.64 -2.60 9.79
C ALA A 91 -1.89 -1.90 10.94
N ARG A 92 -2.18 -0.61 11.17
CA ARG A 92 -1.62 0.20 12.28
C ARG A 92 -1.95 -0.41 13.64
N LYS A 93 -3.23 -0.64 13.92
CA LYS A 93 -3.70 -1.24 15.19
C LYS A 93 -3.08 -2.62 15.48
N ASN A 94 -2.67 -3.37 14.46
CA ASN A 94 -2.00 -4.66 14.60
C ASN A 94 -0.45 -4.60 14.64
N LYS A 95 0.13 -3.39 14.57
CA LYS A 95 1.58 -3.15 14.48
C LYS A 95 2.19 -3.90 13.29
N ALA A 96 1.59 -3.74 12.11
CA ALA A 96 2.11 -4.25 10.85
C ALA A 96 3.31 -3.42 10.38
N HIS A 97 4.40 -4.10 10.02
CA HIS A 97 5.59 -3.45 9.47
C HIS A 97 5.42 -3.15 7.98
N TYR A 98 4.61 -3.96 7.28
CA TYR A 98 4.33 -3.85 5.85
C TYR A 98 2.86 -4.14 5.56
N LEU A 99 2.33 -3.50 4.52
CA LEU A 99 0.99 -3.73 4.00
C LEU A 99 1.06 -4.24 2.55
N VAL A 100 0.45 -5.40 2.30
CA VAL A 100 0.32 -6.00 0.97
C VAL A 100 -1.17 -6.05 0.62
N SER A 101 -1.63 -5.09 -0.19
CA SER A 101 -2.96 -5.15 -0.79
C SER A 101 -2.94 -6.03 -2.03
N ILE A 102 -4.01 -6.80 -2.25
CA ILE A 102 -4.11 -7.81 -3.31
C ILE A 102 -5.36 -7.51 -4.12
N HIS A 103 -5.17 -7.33 -5.42
CA HIS A 103 -6.18 -6.93 -6.40
C HIS A 103 -6.09 -7.78 -7.69
N ALA A 104 -7.11 -7.67 -8.54
CA ALA A 104 -7.15 -8.27 -9.87
C ALA A 104 -7.87 -7.33 -10.85
N ASP A 105 -7.08 -6.38 -11.38
CA ASP A 105 -7.44 -5.30 -12.30
C ASP A 105 -8.42 -5.69 -13.43
N SER A 106 -9.07 -4.68 -14.01
CA SER A 106 -9.89 -4.81 -15.21
C SER A 106 -9.75 -3.57 -16.08
N SER A 107 -9.19 -3.79 -17.27
CA SER A 107 -9.04 -2.76 -18.30
C SER A 107 -10.38 -2.52 -19.02
N PRO A 108 -11.01 -1.34 -18.87
CA PRO A 108 -12.28 -1.04 -19.55
C PRO A 108 -12.11 -0.79 -21.05
N SER A 109 -10.87 -0.56 -21.51
CA SER A 109 -10.55 -0.12 -22.88
C SER A 109 -9.81 -1.16 -23.72
N SER A 110 -9.42 -2.30 -23.13
CA SER A 110 -8.69 -3.37 -23.84
C SER A 110 -8.68 -4.68 -23.05
N ASP A 111 -9.32 -5.71 -23.59
CA ASP A 111 -9.32 -7.07 -23.00
C ASP A 111 -7.99 -7.82 -23.25
N ASN A 112 -7.04 -7.20 -23.96
CA ASN A 112 -5.71 -7.75 -24.25
C ASN A 112 -4.65 -7.41 -23.19
N LEU A 113 -4.94 -6.53 -22.22
CA LEU A 113 -4.07 -6.32 -21.06
C LEU A 113 -4.13 -7.54 -20.14
N LYS A 114 -2.95 -8.01 -19.70
CA LYS A 114 -2.76 -9.27 -18.97
C LYS A 114 -1.46 -9.23 -18.17
N GLY A 115 -1.31 -10.14 -17.21
CA GLY A 115 -0.10 -10.27 -16.39
C GLY A 115 -0.09 -9.38 -15.15
N ALA A 116 0.79 -9.71 -14.22
CA ALA A 116 0.86 -9.07 -12.91
C ALA A 116 1.59 -7.72 -12.94
N SER A 117 1.28 -6.86 -11.95
CA SER A 117 2.06 -5.65 -11.66
C SER A 117 2.04 -5.32 -10.17
N VAL A 118 2.91 -4.41 -9.72
CA VAL A 118 2.94 -3.93 -8.34
C VAL A 118 2.97 -2.42 -8.31
N TRP A 119 2.12 -1.83 -7.47
CA TRP A 119 1.96 -0.40 -7.28
C TRP A 119 2.42 0.05 -5.90
N VAL A 120 3.01 1.24 -5.84
CA VAL A 120 3.54 1.90 -4.64
C VAL A 120 3.11 3.37 -4.59
N LEU A 121 3.23 4.02 -3.44
CA LEU A 121 2.82 5.43 -3.27
C LEU A 121 3.64 6.37 -4.17
N SER A 122 2.97 7.28 -4.86
CA SER A 122 3.61 8.34 -5.65
C SER A 122 4.12 9.48 -4.76
N ASN A 123 5.28 10.07 -5.10
CA ASN A 123 5.91 11.13 -4.30
C ASN A 123 4.96 12.34 -4.14
N ARG A 124 4.23 12.73 -5.20
CA ARG A 124 3.21 13.77 -5.09
C ARG A 124 2.16 13.41 -4.03
N ARG A 125 1.68 12.15 -4.00
CA ARG A 125 0.68 11.76 -3.01
C ARG A 125 1.25 11.60 -1.62
N ALA A 126 2.51 11.18 -1.48
CA ALA A 126 3.22 11.21 -0.20
C ALA A 126 3.25 12.64 0.37
N ASN A 127 3.66 13.63 -0.45
CA ASN A 127 3.65 15.05 -0.06
C ASN A 127 2.23 15.56 0.27
N ASP A 128 1.23 15.21 -0.55
CA ASP A 128 -0.18 15.55 -0.28
C ASP A 128 -0.65 15.00 1.07
N GLU A 129 -0.20 13.81 1.51
CA GLU A 129 -0.51 13.26 2.83
C GLU A 129 0.34 13.88 3.94
N LEU A 130 1.65 14.02 3.77
CA LEU A 130 2.56 14.66 4.74
C LEU A 130 2.03 16.04 5.19
N GLY A 131 1.52 16.86 4.26
CA GLY A 131 0.88 18.13 4.58
C GLY A 131 -0.32 17.99 5.53
N LYS A 132 -1.19 17.00 5.31
CA LYS A 132 -2.35 16.74 6.21
C LYS A 132 -1.92 16.17 7.55
N TRP A 133 -0.92 15.29 7.59
CA TRP A 133 -0.40 14.77 8.86
C TRP A 133 0.29 15.89 9.68
N LEU A 134 0.87 16.90 9.03
CA LEU A 134 1.37 18.12 9.67
C LEU A 134 0.29 19.08 10.21
N GLU A 135 -0.97 18.93 9.77
CA GLU A 135 -2.12 19.67 10.30
C GLU A 135 -2.85 18.90 11.43
N ASP A 136 -2.69 17.57 11.47
CA ASP A 136 -3.48 16.64 12.27
C ASP A 136 -2.71 16.16 13.52
N HIS A 137 -2.77 16.95 14.59
CA HIS A 137 -1.97 16.78 15.81
C HIS A 137 -2.24 15.45 16.53
N GLU A 138 -3.49 14.94 16.52
CA GLU A 138 -3.84 13.63 17.09
C GLU A 138 -3.04 12.51 16.39
N LYS A 139 -2.95 12.56 15.07
CA LYS A 139 -2.20 11.60 14.25
C LYS A 139 -0.69 11.71 14.39
N GLN A 140 -0.15 12.91 14.60
CA GLN A 140 1.28 13.08 14.89
C GLN A 140 1.69 12.32 16.16
N SER A 141 0.86 12.40 17.21
CA SER A 141 1.10 11.68 18.47
C SER A 141 1.09 10.16 18.27
N GLU A 142 0.11 9.62 17.53
CA GLU A 142 0.02 8.18 17.24
C GLU A 142 1.23 7.66 16.43
N LEU A 143 1.66 8.41 15.41
CA LEU A 143 2.74 8.05 14.49
C LEU A 143 4.14 8.13 15.10
N LEU A 144 4.34 9.05 16.05
CA LEU A 144 5.62 9.28 16.73
C LEU A 144 5.70 8.57 18.10
N GLY A 145 4.59 8.02 18.60
CA GLY A 145 4.53 7.22 19.82
C GLY A 145 5.00 7.97 21.07
N GLY A 146 5.82 7.33 21.91
CA GLY A 146 6.40 7.97 23.11
C GLY A 146 7.37 9.12 22.83
N ALA A 147 7.94 9.20 21.62
CA ALA A 147 8.64 10.40 21.17
C ALA A 147 7.65 11.48 20.70
N GLY A 148 6.47 11.08 20.23
CA GLY A 148 5.39 11.96 19.79
C GLY A 148 4.86 12.90 20.85
N SER A 149 4.76 12.46 22.11
CA SER A 149 4.42 13.37 23.21
C SER A 149 5.49 14.44 23.46
N VAL A 150 6.78 14.13 23.25
CA VAL A 150 7.86 15.13 23.39
C VAL A 150 7.86 16.07 22.19
N LEU A 151 7.76 15.53 20.97
CA LEU A 151 7.79 16.28 19.72
C LEU A 151 6.54 17.15 19.49
N ALA A 152 5.36 16.71 19.95
CA ALA A 152 4.15 17.51 19.92
C ALA A 152 4.17 18.64 20.97
N ASN A 153 4.66 18.38 22.19
CA ASN A 153 4.72 19.39 23.25
C ASN A 153 5.72 20.52 22.95
N ASN A 154 6.75 20.27 22.12
CA ASN A 154 7.79 21.26 21.81
C ASN A 154 7.36 22.34 20.80
N ASN A 155 6.20 22.23 20.14
CA ASN A 155 5.71 23.15 19.09
C ASN A 155 6.65 23.38 17.87
N GLU A 156 7.78 22.67 17.77
CA GLU A 156 8.75 22.81 16.67
C GLU A 156 8.24 22.17 15.37
N ARG A 157 7.37 22.90 14.65
CA ARG A 157 6.81 22.50 13.35
C ARG A 157 7.86 21.97 12.36
N TYR A 158 9.04 22.58 12.33
CA TYR A 158 10.15 22.16 11.46
C TYR A 158 10.73 20.79 11.85
N LEU A 159 10.92 20.53 13.14
CA LEU A 159 11.42 19.24 13.63
C LEU A 159 10.40 18.14 13.32
N ASN A 160 9.12 18.38 13.58
CA ASN A 160 8.05 17.43 13.27
C ASN A 160 7.96 17.18 11.76
N GLN A 161 8.10 18.22 10.93
CA GLN A 161 8.18 18.08 9.47
C GLN A 161 9.37 17.22 9.02
N THR A 162 10.58 17.43 9.58
CA THR A 162 11.75 16.62 9.23
C THR A 162 11.61 15.16 9.66
N VAL A 163 11.11 14.88 10.87
CA VAL A 163 10.92 13.49 11.34
C VAL A 163 9.87 12.76 10.50
N LEU A 164 8.76 13.42 10.17
CA LEU A 164 7.71 12.85 9.31
C LEU A 164 8.22 12.64 7.87
N ASP A 165 8.92 13.61 7.28
CA ASP A 165 9.49 13.47 5.92
C ASP A 165 10.50 12.32 5.82
N LEU A 166 11.32 12.11 6.86
CA LEU A 166 12.22 10.94 6.97
C LEU A 166 11.44 9.61 7.07
N GLN A 167 10.34 9.56 7.83
CA GLN A 167 9.47 8.39 7.91
C GLN A 167 8.79 8.09 6.56
N PHE A 168 8.16 9.08 5.93
CA PHE A 168 7.56 8.96 4.60
C PHE A 168 8.59 8.49 3.56
N SER A 169 9.78 9.11 3.53
CA SER A 169 10.88 8.75 2.63
C SER A 169 11.37 7.32 2.86
N HIS A 170 11.40 6.85 4.12
CA HIS A 170 11.68 5.46 4.44
C HIS A 170 10.57 4.54 3.91
N ALA A 171 9.30 4.82 4.23
CA ALA A 171 8.17 3.98 3.83
C ALA A 171 8.02 3.88 2.30
N GLN A 172 8.27 4.96 1.55
CA GLN A 172 8.29 4.93 0.08
C GLN A 172 9.43 4.05 -0.45
N ARG A 173 10.67 4.22 0.04
CA ARG A 173 11.83 3.42 -0.41
C ARG A 173 11.66 1.93 -0.05
N SER A 174 11.23 1.64 1.17
CA SER A 174 10.97 0.29 1.65
C SER A 174 9.84 -0.39 0.89
N GLY A 175 8.76 0.33 0.57
CA GLY A 175 7.67 -0.14 -0.28
C GLY A 175 8.12 -0.43 -1.72
N TYR A 176 8.98 0.41 -2.30
CA TYR A 176 9.53 0.19 -3.65
C TYR A 176 10.39 -1.08 -3.72
N GLU A 177 11.36 -1.26 -2.82
CA GLU A 177 12.22 -2.46 -2.83
C GLU A 177 11.45 -3.74 -2.45
N LEU A 178 10.46 -3.67 -1.56
CA LEU A 178 9.53 -4.78 -1.32
C LEU A 178 8.76 -5.12 -2.61
N GLY A 179 8.14 -4.13 -3.25
CA GLY A 179 7.37 -4.33 -4.46
C GLY A 179 8.18 -4.95 -5.59
N LYS A 180 9.46 -4.54 -5.73
CA LYS A 180 10.43 -5.10 -6.67
C LYS A 180 10.71 -6.58 -6.41
N THR A 181 10.97 -6.99 -5.17
CA THR A 181 11.17 -8.41 -4.85
C THR A 181 9.94 -9.28 -5.08
N VAL A 182 8.73 -8.76 -4.81
CA VAL A 182 7.46 -9.45 -5.09
C VAL A 182 7.25 -9.59 -6.60
N LEU A 183 7.51 -8.53 -7.36
CA LEU A 183 7.41 -8.51 -8.82
C LEU A 183 8.40 -9.47 -9.51
N ASP A 184 9.65 -9.53 -9.03
CA ASP A 184 10.67 -10.49 -9.48
C ASP A 184 10.26 -11.96 -9.22
N LYS A 185 9.45 -12.24 -8.20
CA LYS A 185 8.91 -13.58 -7.95
C LYS A 185 7.67 -13.88 -8.78
N LEU A 186 6.76 -12.91 -8.96
CA LEU A 186 5.58 -13.04 -9.81
C LEU A 186 5.92 -13.33 -11.29
N ARG A 187 7.07 -12.84 -11.78
CA ARG A 187 7.60 -13.12 -13.13
C ARG A 187 7.75 -14.61 -13.45
N ASN A 188 7.88 -15.47 -12.43
CA ASN A 188 8.01 -16.92 -12.58
C ASN A 188 6.67 -17.67 -12.55
N VAL A 189 5.54 -16.95 -12.41
CA VAL A 189 4.18 -17.50 -12.37
C VAL A 189 3.31 -16.92 -13.50
N THR A 190 3.52 -15.66 -13.87
CA THR A 190 2.82 -15.02 -14.97
C THR A 190 3.67 -13.95 -15.66
N GLN A 191 3.25 -13.55 -16.86
CA GLN A 191 3.83 -12.40 -17.56
C GLN A 191 3.67 -11.15 -16.67
N LEU A 192 4.59 -10.19 -16.76
CA LEU A 192 4.43 -8.91 -16.09
C LEU A 192 3.83 -7.87 -17.04
N ALA A 193 2.78 -7.18 -16.60
CA ALA A 193 2.24 -6.01 -17.30
C ALA A 193 3.19 -4.79 -17.19
N LYS A 194 4.03 -4.77 -16.15
CA LYS A 194 5.07 -3.76 -15.88
C LYS A 194 6.30 -4.43 -15.26
N SER A 195 7.49 -4.15 -15.79
CA SER A 195 8.74 -4.79 -15.35
C SER A 195 9.30 -4.26 -14.02
N SER A 196 8.83 -3.10 -13.57
CA SER A 196 9.21 -2.43 -12.30
C SER A 196 7.96 -1.98 -11.52
N PRO A 197 8.07 -1.73 -10.19
CA PRO A 197 6.99 -1.15 -9.41
C PRO A 197 6.57 0.22 -9.95
N GLN A 198 5.26 0.47 -10.00
CA GLN A 198 4.67 1.69 -10.56
C GLN A 198 4.18 2.62 -9.44
N HIS A 199 4.34 3.94 -9.62
CA HIS A 199 3.87 4.92 -8.64
C HIS A 199 2.42 5.33 -8.90
N ALA A 200 1.57 5.26 -7.89
CA ALA A 200 0.16 5.67 -7.96
C ALA A 200 -0.33 6.33 -6.67
N SER A 201 -1.53 6.94 -6.75
CA SER A 201 -2.14 7.73 -5.67
C SER A 201 -3.27 6.98 -4.94
N LEU A 202 -3.21 5.64 -4.95
CA LEU A 202 -4.26 4.72 -4.48
C LEU A 202 -4.48 4.83 -2.97
N SER A 203 -5.73 4.74 -2.52
CA SER A 203 -6.10 5.06 -1.13
C SER A 203 -5.48 4.16 -0.06
N VAL A 204 -5.28 2.88 -0.36
CA VAL A 204 -4.68 1.90 0.58
C VAL A 204 -3.17 2.12 0.80
N LEU A 205 -2.49 2.80 -0.14
CA LEU A 205 -1.05 3.01 -0.11
C LEU A 205 -0.62 4.28 0.66
N ARG A 206 -1.56 5.00 1.29
CA ARG A 206 -1.37 6.35 1.85
C ARG A 206 -0.79 6.40 3.27
N SER A 207 -0.25 5.30 3.78
CA SER A 207 0.31 5.25 5.15
C SER A 207 1.69 5.94 5.21
N PRO A 208 1.95 6.86 6.16
CA PRO A 208 3.29 7.40 6.42
C PRO A 208 4.27 6.37 6.99
N ASP A 209 3.73 5.55 7.88
CA ASP A 209 4.37 4.59 8.79
C ASP A 209 4.60 3.22 8.15
N ILE A 210 3.61 2.74 7.40
CA ILE A 210 3.53 1.35 6.95
C ILE A 210 3.93 1.29 5.47
N PRO A 211 5.18 0.92 5.11
CA PRO A 211 5.56 0.67 3.72
C PRO A 211 4.57 -0.30 3.05
N SER A 212 3.88 0.23 2.04
CA SER A 212 2.69 -0.37 1.44
C SER A 212 2.91 -0.68 -0.03
N ILE A 213 2.47 -1.87 -0.45
CA ILE A 213 2.38 -2.26 -1.86
C ILE A 213 0.95 -2.71 -2.20
N LEU A 214 0.56 -2.56 -3.46
CA LEU A 214 -0.64 -3.18 -4.02
C LEU A 214 -0.23 -4.07 -5.19
N VAL A 215 -0.60 -5.35 -5.12
CA VAL A 215 -0.26 -6.37 -6.11
C VAL A 215 -1.46 -6.62 -6.99
N GLU A 216 -1.36 -6.24 -8.26
CA GLU A 216 -2.29 -6.68 -9.29
C GLU A 216 -1.88 -8.07 -9.77
N THR A 217 -2.77 -9.04 -9.56
CA THR A 217 -2.46 -10.47 -9.76
C THR A 217 -2.70 -10.98 -11.18
N GLY A 218 -3.36 -10.16 -12.02
CA GLY A 218 -3.77 -10.44 -13.39
C GLY A 218 -4.97 -9.56 -13.74
N PHE A 219 -5.45 -9.63 -14.99
CA PHE A 219 -6.57 -8.80 -15.47
C PHE A 219 -7.83 -9.65 -15.66
N LEU A 220 -8.89 -9.43 -14.87
CA LEU A 220 -10.17 -10.14 -15.04
C LEU A 220 -10.93 -9.74 -16.32
N SER A 221 -10.56 -8.63 -16.96
CA SER A 221 -11.02 -8.28 -18.32
C SER A 221 -10.48 -9.22 -19.41
N ASN A 222 -9.38 -9.93 -19.16
CA ASN A 222 -8.78 -10.87 -20.12
C ASN A 222 -9.26 -12.30 -19.87
N ALA A 223 -9.82 -12.95 -20.89
CA ALA A 223 -10.41 -14.29 -20.77
C ALA A 223 -9.41 -15.38 -20.27
N THR A 224 -8.14 -15.33 -20.69
CA THR A 224 -7.12 -16.30 -20.26
C THR A 224 -6.75 -16.10 -18.78
N GLU A 225 -6.59 -14.86 -18.34
CA GLU A 225 -6.29 -14.54 -16.94
C GLU A 225 -7.52 -14.78 -16.04
N GLU A 226 -8.75 -14.52 -16.52
CA GLU A 226 -10.01 -14.88 -15.85
C GLU A 226 -10.10 -16.38 -15.58
N GLN A 227 -9.88 -17.21 -16.61
CA GLN A 227 -9.84 -18.68 -16.49
C GLN A 227 -8.78 -19.14 -15.48
N ARG A 228 -7.59 -18.54 -15.49
CA ARG A 228 -6.51 -18.84 -14.52
C ARG A 228 -6.91 -18.46 -13.11
N LEU A 229 -7.35 -17.22 -12.89
CA LEU A 229 -7.74 -16.67 -11.59
C LEU A 229 -8.96 -17.39 -10.99
N ALA A 230 -9.81 -18.02 -11.82
CA ALA A 230 -10.88 -18.92 -11.36
C ALA A 230 -10.35 -20.19 -10.67
N THR A 231 -9.15 -20.68 -11.03
CA THR A 231 -8.58 -21.91 -10.43
C THR A 231 -7.97 -21.69 -9.05
N LYS A 232 -8.13 -22.66 -8.14
CA LYS A 232 -7.44 -22.67 -6.84
C LYS A 232 -5.91 -22.84 -7.00
N ALA A 233 -5.48 -23.58 -8.01
CA ALA A 233 -4.05 -23.85 -8.27
C ALA A 233 -3.27 -22.59 -8.61
N TYR A 234 -3.76 -21.76 -9.54
CA TYR A 234 -3.09 -20.51 -9.91
C TYR A 234 -3.09 -19.49 -8.76
N ARG A 235 -4.21 -19.34 -8.05
CA ARG A 235 -4.29 -18.46 -6.86
C ARG A 235 -3.25 -18.85 -5.78
N ARG A 236 -2.97 -20.15 -5.62
CA ARG A 236 -1.88 -20.66 -4.75
C ARG A 236 -0.48 -20.34 -5.28
N GLN A 237 -0.25 -20.44 -6.59
CA GLN A 237 1.03 -20.06 -7.20
C GLN A 237 1.31 -18.56 -7.00
N ILE A 238 0.32 -17.69 -7.22
CA ILE A 238 0.40 -16.24 -6.96
C ILE A 238 0.68 -15.95 -5.49
N ALA A 239 -0.07 -16.56 -4.55
CA ALA A 239 0.17 -16.41 -3.11
C ALA A 239 1.60 -16.85 -2.71
N LYS A 240 2.08 -17.96 -3.27
CA LYS A 240 3.45 -18.47 -3.05
C LYS A 240 4.52 -17.53 -3.61
N ALA A 241 4.29 -16.89 -4.76
CA ALA A 241 5.21 -15.90 -5.31
C ALA A 241 5.29 -14.64 -4.43
N ILE A 242 4.16 -14.15 -3.92
CA ILE A 242 4.13 -13.00 -2.99
C ILE A 242 4.88 -13.35 -1.68
N TYR A 243 4.64 -14.53 -1.11
CA TYR A 243 5.36 -15.04 0.06
C TYR A 243 6.87 -15.15 -0.19
N GLN A 244 7.30 -15.70 -1.33
CA GLN A 244 8.72 -15.75 -1.71
C GLN A 244 9.34 -14.36 -1.91
N GLY A 245 8.54 -13.36 -2.33
CA GLY A 245 8.95 -11.96 -2.40
C GLY A 245 9.21 -11.38 -1.01
N LEU A 246 8.28 -11.59 -0.08
CA LEU A 246 8.40 -11.19 1.33
C LEU A 246 9.62 -11.82 2.02
N ILE A 247 9.92 -13.10 1.77
CA ILE A 247 11.17 -13.74 2.23
C ILE A 247 12.40 -13.07 1.60
N ALA A 248 12.41 -12.89 0.27
CA ALA A 248 13.54 -12.30 -0.44
C ALA A 248 13.83 -10.86 0.00
N TYR A 249 12.79 -10.09 0.35
CA TYR A 249 12.90 -8.77 0.95
C TYR A 249 13.41 -8.83 2.39
N LYS A 250 12.81 -9.67 3.25
CA LYS A 250 13.26 -9.85 4.65
C LYS A 250 14.74 -10.21 4.73
N ASN A 251 15.23 -11.04 3.81
CA ASN A 251 16.63 -11.46 3.77
C ASN A 251 17.59 -10.37 3.22
N ARG A 252 17.07 -9.26 2.67
CA ARG A 252 17.84 -8.05 2.32
C ARG A 252 17.81 -6.97 3.40
N LEU A 253 16.89 -7.04 4.37
CA LEU A 253 16.90 -6.12 5.50
C LEU A 253 18.22 -6.30 6.28
N PRO A 254 18.89 -5.21 6.71
CA PRO A 254 20.06 -5.32 7.56
C PRO A 254 19.73 -6.15 8.81
N LYS A 255 20.61 -7.09 9.18
CA LYS A 255 20.47 -7.85 10.43
C LYS A 255 20.66 -6.89 11.61
N GLN A 256 19.57 -6.31 12.11
CA GLN A 256 19.57 -5.46 13.29
C GLN A 256 19.75 -6.29 14.58
N GLN A 257 20.97 -6.78 14.79
CA GLN A 257 21.53 -7.18 16.09
C GLN A 257 23.05 -7.40 15.96
N ASN A 258 23.78 -7.15 17.04
CA ASN A 258 25.21 -7.47 17.25
C ASN A 258 26.30 -6.65 16.49
N GLN A 259 26.15 -5.33 16.31
CA GLN A 259 27.31 -4.45 16.00
C GLN A 259 27.41 -3.12 16.78
N ILE A 260 26.42 -2.75 17.62
CA ILE A 260 26.52 -1.52 18.44
C ILE A 260 27.34 -1.77 19.72
N ALA A 261 27.17 -2.93 20.37
CA ALA A 261 27.79 -3.27 21.66
C ALA A 261 29.28 -3.71 21.62
N VAL A 262 30.02 -3.43 20.54
CA VAL A 262 31.42 -3.89 20.35
C VAL A 262 32.40 -2.74 20.12
N ASN A 263 31.90 -1.51 19.90
CA ASN A 263 32.76 -0.37 19.54
C ASN A 263 33.21 0.48 20.75
N ASP A 264 32.47 0.47 21.86
CA ASP A 264 32.80 1.30 23.03
C ASP A 264 34.13 0.90 23.71
N GLU A 265 34.46 -0.40 23.73
CA GLU A 265 35.74 -0.90 24.27
C GLU A 265 36.98 -0.45 23.46
N LYS A 266 36.81 0.04 22.23
CA LYS A 266 37.92 0.55 21.39
C LYS A 266 38.10 2.07 21.44
N SER A 267 37.16 2.81 22.04
CA SER A 267 37.21 4.28 22.09
C SER A 267 38.24 4.81 23.10
N THR A 268 38.43 4.10 24.21
CA THR A 268 39.21 4.55 25.39
C THR A 268 40.74 4.57 25.22
N LYS A 269 41.28 4.29 24.02
CA LYS A 269 42.74 4.21 23.78
C LYS A 269 43.30 5.16 22.71
N LYS A 270 42.54 6.17 22.26
CA LYS A 270 43.03 7.16 21.27
C LYS A 270 42.67 8.63 21.57
N SER A 271 42.91 9.04 22.83
CA SER A 271 42.98 10.46 23.23
C SER A 271 44.41 10.79 23.66
N LYS A 272 44.88 12.02 23.36
CA LYS A 272 46.25 12.33 22.89
C LYS A 272 46.47 11.68 21.51
N THR A 273 46.67 12.39 20.41
CA THR A 273 47.16 13.78 20.14
C THR A 273 46.37 14.28 18.89
N GLU A 274 46.00 15.54 18.66
CA GLU A 274 46.71 16.83 18.82
C GLU A 274 45.71 18.03 18.89
N LYS A 275 46.18 19.24 19.24
CA LYS A 275 45.40 20.51 19.11
C LYS A 275 46.15 21.50 18.22
N LYS A 276 45.53 22.10 17.18
CA LYS A 276 45.82 23.49 16.74
C LYS A 276 44.86 24.06 15.68
N VAL A 277 44.65 25.39 15.73
CA VAL A 277 44.17 26.38 14.71
C VAL A 277 42.88 26.04 13.93
N GLU A 278 41.75 26.77 13.89
CA GLU A 278 41.26 28.11 14.32
C GLU A 278 40.95 29.11 13.16
N ASN A 279 39.72 29.66 13.19
CA ASN A 279 39.22 30.95 12.64
C ASN A 279 39.09 31.24 11.11
N ARG A 280 37.86 31.71 10.75
CA ARG A 280 37.53 32.81 9.78
C ARG A 280 37.74 32.57 8.26
N SER A 281 37.01 33.22 7.33
CA SER A 281 35.79 34.07 7.42
C SER A 281 35.06 34.22 6.06
N LYS A 282 33.86 34.84 6.12
CA LYS A 282 32.98 35.34 5.03
C LYS A 282 33.72 35.98 3.83
N GLU A 283 33.19 35.83 2.59
CA GLU A 283 32.34 36.85 1.93
C GLU A 283 31.70 36.35 0.60
N ALA A 284 31.07 37.23 -0.20
CA ALA A 284 30.22 36.89 -1.35
C ALA A 284 30.22 37.98 -2.46
N LYS A 285 29.44 37.77 -3.56
CA LYS A 285 29.17 38.67 -4.74
C LYS A 285 30.16 38.48 -5.93
N LYS A 286 29.82 38.70 -7.22
CA LYS A 286 28.53 38.99 -7.91
C LYS A 286 28.64 39.00 -9.46
N ALA A 287 27.65 38.40 -10.14
CA ALA A 287 27.30 38.43 -11.58
C ALA A 287 25.83 37.91 -11.71
N LYS A 288 24.90 38.25 -12.62
CA LYS A 288 24.75 39.16 -13.80
C LYS A 288 25.60 38.89 -15.06
N ALA A 289 25.07 38.90 -16.30
CA ALA A 289 23.69 38.95 -16.86
C ALA A 289 23.78 38.64 -18.41
N ALA A 290 22.78 38.74 -19.32
CA ALA A 290 21.36 39.13 -19.32
C ALA A 290 20.66 38.68 -20.66
N VAL A 291 19.30 38.68 -20.73
CA VAL A 291 18.46 39.07 -21.92
C VAL A 291 18.52 38.14 -23.17
N THR A 292 17.48 37.86 -24.00
CA THR A 292 16.10 38.41 -24.25
C THR A 292 15.06 37.29 -24.50
N SER A 293 13.76 37.64 -24.57
CA SER A 293 12.67 36.84 -25.21
C SER A 293 12.21 37.48 -26.54
N PRO A 294 11.31 36.85 -27.33
CA PRO A 294 9.99 37.49 -27.47
C PRO A 294 8.74 36.57 -27.63
N LYS A 295 7.59 37.25 -27.47
CA LYS A 295 6.14 36.96 -27.69
C LYS A 295 5.76 36.66 -29.17
N GLU A 296 4.53 36.30 -29.62
CA GLU A 296 3.22 35.86 -29.05
C GLU A 296 2.30 35.28 -30.16
N LYS A 297 1.37 34.35 -29.82
CA LYS A 297 0.09 34.01 -30.54
C LYS A 297 0.23 33.40 -31.98
N THR A 298 -0.75 32.75 -32.62
CA THR A 298 -2.25 32.78 -32.56
C THR A 298 -2.90 31.43 -33.00
N LYS A 299 -4.24 31.25 -32.80
CA LYS A 299 -5.30 30.40 -33.46
C LYS A 299 -4.90 29.23 -34.42
N GLU A 300 -5.65 28.12 -34.58
CA GLU A 300 -7.09 27.99 -34.92
C GLU A 300 -7.76 26.63 -34.50
N LYS A 301 -8.94 26.29 -35.04
CA LYS A 301 -9.94 25.26 -34.67
C LYS A 301 -9.80 23.95 -35.48
N ALA A 302 -10.40 22.87 -34.96
CA ALA A 302 -11.06 21.83 -35.77
C ALA A 302 -12.25 21.21 -35.00
N LYS A 303 -13.21 20.59 -35.70
CA LYS A 303 -14.46 20.01 -35.16
C LYS A 303 -14.88 18.79 -35.97
N ILE A 304 -15.08 17.63 -35.35
CA ILE A 304 -15.80 16.48 -35.93
C ILE A 304 -16.76 15.90 -34.89
N THR A 305 -17.92 15.40 -35.34
CA THR A 305 -18.97 14.82 -34.50
C THR A 305 -19.77 13.82 -35.33
N THR A 306 -20.00 12.61 -34.83
CA THR A 306 -21.11 11.73 -35.28
C THR A 306 -21.42 10.65 -34.25
N GLU A 307 -22.69 10.22 -34.21
CA GLU A 307 -23.19 9.12 -33.39
C GLU A 307 -23.79 8.02 -34.30
N THR A 308 -23.99 6.79 -33.81
CA THR A 308 -25.06 5.90 -34.31
C THR A 308 -25.52 4.90 -33.25
N LYS A 309 -26.73 4.32 -33.42
CA LYS A 309 -27.46 3.46 -32.45
C LYS A 309 -28.19 2.31 -33.19
N GLN A 310 -28.62 1.19 -32.59
CA GLN A 310 -28.61 0.77 -31.17
C GLN A 310 -27.92 -0.62 -30.99
N LYS A 311 -28.49 -1.79 -30.62
CA LYS A 311 -29.85 -2.25 -30.22
C LYS A 311 -29.76 -3.33 -29.10
N GLN A 312 -30.71 -4.28 -29.03
CA GLN A 312 -30.94 -5.27 -27.95
C GLN A 312 -30.61 -6.71 -28.42
N SER A 313 -30.52 -7.75 -27.58
CA SER A 313 -31.15 -8.02 -26.26
C SER A 313 -30.22 -8.87 -25.35
N SER A 314 -30.56 -9.51 -24.21
CA SER A 314 -31.85 -9.92 -23.61
C SER A 314 -31.98 -9.57 -22.10
N LYS A 315 -32.23 -10.54 -21.20
CA LYS A 315 -32.46 -10.36 -19.74
C LYS A 315 -32.10 -11.59 -18.89
N ALA A 316 -31.57 -11.33 -17.70
CA ALA A 316 -31.81 -12.10 -16.47
C ALA A 316 -32.06 -11.09 -15.32
N SER A 317 -32.61 -11.52 -14.18
CA SER A 317 -33.17 -10.59 -13.18
C SER A 317 -32.16 -10.08 -12.14
N GLU A 318 -31.79 -8.80 -12.27
CA GLU A 318 -31.26 -7.96 -11.16
C GLU A 318 -32.16 -6.72 -10.99
N LYS A 319 -32.10 -6.07 -9.81
CA LYS A 319 -32.82 -4.81 -9.57
C LYS A 319 -32.28 -3.71 -10.49
N THR A 320 -33.01 -3.42 -11.56
CA THR A 320 -32.63 -2.42 -12.57
C THR A 320 -32.59 -1.02 -11.95
N VAL A 321 -31.38 -0.53 -11.70
CA VAL A 321 -31.15 0.86 -11.28
C VAL A 321 -31.47 1.79 -12.44
N ASP A 322 -32.28 2.82 -12.19
CA ASP A 322 -32.51 3.88 -13.17
C ASP A 322 -31.21 4.68 -13.40
N LEU A 323 -30.58 4.43 -14.55
CA LEU A 323 -29.39 5.16 -15.02
C LEU A 323 -29.70 6.63 -15.40
N ASN A 324 -30.95 7.08 -15.30
CA ASN A 324 -31.36 8.48 -15.47
C ASN A 324 -31.69 9.21 -14.17
N ALA A 325 -31.69 8.53 -13.02
CA ALA A 325 -31.91 9.16 -11.73
C ALA A 325 -30.90 10.29 -11.48
N LYS A 326 -31.37 11.48 -11.11
CA LYS A 326 -30.52 12.61 -10.70
C LYS A 326 -29.87 12.38 -9.32
N TYR A 327 -30.51 11.56 -8.49
CA TYR A 327 -30.08 11.26 -7.13
C TYR A 327 -30.14 9.77 -6.83
N HIS A 328 -29.27 9.33 -5.92
CA HIS A 328 -29.25 7.99 -5.35
C HIS A 328 -29.25 8.10 -3.82
N VAL A 329 -29.97 7.22 -3.12
CA VAL A 329 -29.96 7.15 -1.64
C VAL A 329 -29.13 5.94 -1.24
N VAL A 330 -28.00 6.18 -0.58
CA VAL A 330 -27.03 5.15 -0.16
C VAL A 330 -27.74 4.10 0.71
N GLN A 331 -27.79 2.85 0.26
CA GLN A 331 -28.34 1.74 1.05
C GLN A 331 -27.29 1.19 2.01
N LYS A 332 -27.72 0.24 2.86
CA LYS A 332 -26.79 -0.55 3.69
C LYS A 332 -25.72 -1.21 2.81
N ASP A 333 -24.48 -1.22 3.30
CA ASP A 333 -23.29 -1.83 2.68
C ASP A 333 -22.83 -1.22 1.34
N GLU A 334 -23.47 -0.16 0.84
CA GLU A 334 -23.06 0.55 -0.39
C GLU A 334 -21.89 1.52 -0.16
N THR A 335 -21.12 1.72 -1.22
CA THR A 335 -19.84 2.42 -1.18
C THR A 335 -19.79 3.48 -2.29
N LEU A 336 -18.99 4.52 -2.13
CA LEU A 336 -18.83 5.54 -3.18
C LEU A 336 -18.29 4.92 -4.48
N TYR A 337 -17.58 3.79 -4.39
CA TYR A 337 -17.05 3.05 -5.53
C TYR A 337 -18.11 2.18 -6.21
N SER A 338 -18.98 1.50 -5.44
CA SER A 338 -20.09 0.71 -6.00
C SER A 338 -21.14 1.62 -6.64
N ILE A 339 -21.46 2.76 -6.03
CA ILE A 339 -22.39 3.76 -6.57
C ILE A 339 -21.78 4.46 -7.80
N ALA A 340 -20.50 4.83 -7.76
CA ALA A 340 -19.86 5.43 -8.93
C ALA A 340 -19.90 4.48 -10.15
N ARG A 341 -19.58 3.19 -9.96
CA ARG A 341 -19.69 2.18 -11.03
C ARG A 341 -21.12 1.99 -11.52
N MET A 342 -22.09 1.93 -10.60
CA MET A 342 -23.52 1.81 -10.90
C MET A 342 -24.01 2.92 -11.85
N TYR A 343 -23.53 4.16 -11.66
CA TYR A 343 -23.85 5.31 -12.53
C TYR A 343 -22.78 5.61 -13.60
N LYS A 344 -21.87 4.66 -13.89
CA LYS A 344 -20.80 4.75 -14.91
C LYS A 344 -19.92 6.02 -14.78
N THR A 345 -19.65 6.42 -13.54
CA THR A 345 -18.80 7.57 -13.17
C THR A 345 -17.62 7.12 -12.29
N THR A 346 -16.73 8.04 -11.91
CA THR A 346 -15.63 7.74 -10.97
C THR A 346 -16.00 8.11 -9.53
N PRO A 347 -15.45 7.41 -8.52
CA PRO A 347 -15.61 7.77 -7.11
C PRO A 347 -15.18 9.20 -6.83
N GLU A 348 -14.12 9.68 -7.51
CA GLU A 348 -13.56 11.02 -7.37
C GLU A 348 -14.51 12.07 -7.94
N LYS A 349 -15.08 11.85 -9.14
CA LYS A 349 -16.10 12.74 -9.72
C LYS A 349 -17.37 12.77 -8.88
N LEU A 350 -17.80 11.61 -8.36
CA LEU A 350 -18.95 11.50 -7.47
C LEU A 350 -18.69 12.17 -6.11
N SER A 351 -17.45 12.13 -5.61
CA SER A 351 -17.00 12.83 -4.41
C SER A 351 -17.04 14.35 -4.59
N GLN A 352 -16.55 14.85 -5.73
CA GLN A 352 -16.55 16.27 -6.09
C GLN A 352 -17.98 16.81 -6.24
N LEU A 353 -18.83 16.13 -7.01
CA LEU A 353 -20.24 16.48 -7.23
C LEU A 353 -21.05 16.61 -5.91
N ASN A 354 -20.65 15.88 -4.87
CA ASN A 354 -21.33 15.84 -3.58
C ASN A 354 -20.57 16.53 -2.43
N GLY A 355 -19.48 17.26 -2.72
CA GLY A 355 -18.66 17.94 -1.71
C GLY A 355 -18.09 17.01 -0.62
N LEU A 356 -17.90 15.71 -0.91
CA LEU A 356 -17.57 14.72 0.11
C LEU A 356 -16.10 14.85 0.55
N LYS A 357 -15.89 15.14 1.84
CA LYS A 357 -14.58 15.02 2.48
C LYS A 357 -14.22 13.53 2.62
N GLN A 358 -13.00 13.17 2.22
CA GLN A 358 -12.41 11.82 2.37
C GLN A 358 -13.25 10.67 1.75
N ASN A 359 -14.04 10.93 0.70
CA ASN A 359 -14.96 9.96 0.07
C ASN A 359 -15.99 9.32 1.04
N LYS A 360 -16.25 9.94 2.20
CA LYS A 360 -17.12 9.38 3.26
C LYS A 360 -18.60 9.53 2.93
N ILE A 361 -19.33 8.42 3.01
CA ILE A 361 -20.79 8.32 2.90
C ILE A 361 -21.36 7.47 4.03
N PHE A 362 -22.67 7.59 4.26
CA PHE A 362 -23.43 6.85 5.27
C PHE A 362 -24.78 6.44 4.71
N VAL A 363 -25.39 5.40 5.30
CA VAL A 363 -26.70 4.87 4.88
C VAL A 363 -27.78 5.95 5.03
N GLY A 364 -28.67 6.05 4.05
CA GLY A 364 -29.69 7.10 3.96
C GLY A 364 -29.18 8.42 3.37
N LYS A 365 -27.87 8.59 3.13
CA LYS A 365 -27.35 9.80 2.47
C LYS A 365 -27.85 9.88 1.02
N LYS A 366 -28.46 11.00 0.66
CA LYS A 366 -28.81 11.32 -0.73
C LYS A 366 -27.59 11.90 -1.44
N LEU A 367 -27.16 11.27 -2.53
CA LEU A 367 -26.08 11.72 -3.41
C LEU A 367 -26.66 12.16 -4.76
N GLN A 368 -26.15 13.24 -5.33
CA GLN A 368 -26.24 13.54 -6.76
C GLN A 368 -25.39 12.54 -7.54
N VAL A 369 -25.86 12.04 -8.68
CA VAL A 369 -25.16 11.00 -9.48
C VAL A 369 -24.98 11.32 -10.97
N LYS A 370 -25.45 12.51 -11.40
CA LYS A 370 -25.21 13.09 -12.73
C LYS A 370 -24.79 14.56 -12.58
#